data_AF-P35105-F1
#
_entry.id   AF-P35105-F1
#
_cell.length_a   1.000
_cell.length_b   1.000
_cell.length_c   1.000
_cell.angle_alpha   90.00
_cell.angle_beta   90.00
_cell.angle_gamma   90.00
#
_symmetry.space_group_name_H-M   'P 1'
#
loop_
_entity.id
_entity.type
_entity.pdbx_description
1 polymer ?
#
loop_
_entity_poly.entity_id
_entity_poly.type
_entity_poly.pdbx_seq_one_letter_code
_entity_poly.pdbx_strand_id
1 'polypeptide(L)' 'MNQGRIWTVVKPTVGLPLLLGSVTVIAILVHFAVLSNTTWFSKYWNGKAAAIESSVSIG' A
#
# COMPACT_ATOMS: atom_id res chain seq x y z
N MET A 1 -18.71 13.69 -7.90
CA MET A 1 -18.24 12.84 -9.01
C MET A 1 -18.70 13.43 -10.35
N ASN A 2 -18.02 14.46 -10.87
CA ASN A 2 -18.44 15.23 -12.07
C ASN A 2 -17.73 14.79 -13.37
N GLN A 3 -16.87 13.78 -13.33
CA GLN A 3 -16.04 13.32 -14.46
C GLN A 3 -16.59 12.07 -15.17
N GLY A 4 -17.86 11.71 -14.97
CA GLY A 4 -18.47 10.51 -15.56
C GLY A 4 -18.48 10.49 -17.09
N ARG A 5 -18.37 11.66 -17.74
CA ARG A 5 -18.27 11.79 -19.20
C ARG A 5 -16.89 11.44 -19.77
N ILE A 6 -15.89 11.09 -18.94
CA ILE A 6 -14.55 10.72 -19.43
C ILE A 6 -14.59 9.57 -20.45
N TRP A 7 -15.56 8.66 -20.31
CA TRP A 7 -15.72 7.51 -21.21
C TRP A 7 -16.26 7.87 -22.60
N THR A 8 -16.62 9.13 -22.85
CA THR A 8 -16.94 9.61 -24.21
C THR A 8 -15.70 9.98 -25.02
N VAL A 9 -14.53 10.13 -24.37
CA VAL A 9 -13.25 10.45 -25.01
C VAL A 9 -12.16 9.40 -24.77
N VAL A 10 -12.30 8.57 -23.73
CA VAL A 10 -11.43 7.41 -23.45
C VAL A 10 -12.25 6.12 -23.56
N LYS A 11 -11.79 5.14 -24.34
CA LYS A 11 -12.47 3.83 -24.42
C LYS A 11 -12.32 3.06 -23.09
N PRO A 12 -13.42 2.66 -22.42
CA PRO A 12 -13.34 2.00 -21.11
C PRO A 12 -12.60 0.66 -21.13
N THR A 13 -12.65 -0.08 -22.24
CA THR A 13 -11.93 -1.35 -22.41
C THR A 13 -10.40 -1.20 -22.38
N VAL A 14 -9.87 0.01 -22.56
CA VAL A 14 -8.43 0.32 -22.44
C VAL A 14 -8.17 1.15 -21.18
N GLY A 15 -9.00 2.17 -20.92
CA GLY A 15 -8.80 3.08 -19.80
C GLY A 15 -9.02 2.44 -18.42
N LEU A 16 -9.99 1.52 -18.27
CA LEU A 16 -10.19 0.82 -17.00
C LEU A 16 -9.04 -0.14 -16.66
N PRO A 17 -8.56 -1.01 -17.58
CA PRO A 17 -7.35 -1.79 -17.33
C PRO A 17 -6.12 -0.93 -17.02
N LEU A 18 -5.93 0.19 -17.73
CA LEU A 18 -4.83 1.13 -17.43
C LEU A 18 -4.95 1.72 -16.03
N LEU A 19 -6.14 2.18 -15.63
CA LEU A 19 -6.39 2.73 -14.30
C LEU A 19 -6.05 1.70 -13.20
N LEU A 20 -6.65 0.52 -13.28
CA LEU A 20 -6.45 -0.53 -12.27
C LEU A 20 -5.01 -1.07 -12.27
N GLY A 21 -4.40 -1.20 -13.45
CA GLY A 21 -3.00 -1.58 -13.61
C GLY A 21 -2.05 -0.56 -12.98
N SER A 22 -2.23 0.73 -13.28
CA SER A 22 -1.43 1.81 -12.68
C SER A 22 -1.60 1.87 -11.16
N VAL A 23 -2.82 1.75 -10.63
CA VAL A 23 -3.05 1.70 -9.18
C VAL A 23 -2.33 0.52 -8.53
N THR A 24 -2.34 -0.65 -9.17
CA THR A 24 -1.63 -1.83 -8.69
C THR A 24 -0.12 -1.61 -8.65
N VAL A 25 0.46 -1.04 -9.72
CA VAL A 25 1.89 -0.69 -9.77
C VAL A 25 2.26 0.30 -8.67
N ILE A 26 1.45 1.35 -8.49
CA ILE A 26 1.65 2.35 -7.42
C ILE A 26 1.62 1.68 -6.05
N ALA A 27 0.64 0.81 -5.79
CA ALA A 27 0.53 0.11 -4.51
C ALA A 27 1.79 -0.73 -4.22
N ILE A 28 2.29 -1.49 -5.21
CA ILE A 28 3.53 -2.27 -5.07
C ILE A 28 4.73 -1.36 -4.77
N LEU A 29 4.88 -0.26 -5.50
CA LEU A 29 5.99 0.68 -5.30
C LEU A 29 5.95 1.33 -3.91
N VAL A 30 4.76 1.70 -3.42
CA VAL A 30 4.61 2.25 -2.07
C VAL A 30 5.01 1.22 -1.02
N HIS A 31 4.56 -0.04 -1.15
CA HIS A 31 4.96 -1.10 -0.21
C HIS A 31 6.47 -1.35 -0.25
N PHE A 32 7.06 -1.36 -1.44
CA PHE A 32 8.51 -1.50 -1.61
C PHE A 32 9.29 -0.33 -0.98
N ALA A 33 8.78 0.90 -1.13
CA ALA A 33 9.37 2.08 -0.51
C ALA A 33 9.32 2.00 1.02
N VAL A 34 8.19 1.60 1.59
CA VAL A 34 8.04 1.40 3.04
C VAL A 34 8.97 0.29 3.54
N LEU A 35 9.07 -0.82 2.81
CA LEU A 35 9.98 -1.92 3.15
C LEU A 35 11.45 -1.48 3.16
N SER A 36 11.84 -0.62 2.21
CA SER A 36 13.23 -0.19 2.04
C SER A 36 13.63 0.99 2.93
N ASN A 37 12.68 1.80 3.40
CA ASN A 37 12.95 3.04 4.15
C ASN A 37 12.49 2.99 5.61
N THR A 38 11.98 1.86 6.09
CA THR A 38 11.56 1.69 7.48
C THR A 38 12.11 0.40 8.07
N THR A 39 12.33 0.37 9.38
CA THR A 39 12.82 -0.85 10.05
C THR A 39 11.69 -1.77 10.49
N TRP A 40 10.49 -1.23 10.72
CA TRP A 40 9.38 -2.00 11.27
C TRP A 40 8.83 -3.03 10.27
N PHE A 41 8.83 -2.73 8.97
CA PHE A 41 8.22 -3.66 8.00
C PHE A 41 9.09 -4.90 7.83
N SER A 42 10.40 -4.71 7.70
CA SER A 42 11.38 -5.80 7.71
C SER A 42 11.36 -6.58 9.05
N LYS A 43 11.22 -5.89 10.19
CA LYS A 43 11.04 -6.56 11.51
C LYS A 43 9.76 -7.38 11.58
N TYR A 44 8.65 -6.88 11.03
CA TYR A 44 7.37 -7.58 10.95
C TYR A 44 7.50 -8.89 10.15
N TRP A 45 8.18 -8.87 8.99
CA TRP A 45 8.46 -10.08 8.20
C TRP A 45 9.47 -11.03 8.84
N ASN A 46 10.36 -10.54 9.73
CA ASN A 46 11.30 -11.39 10.43
C ASN A 46 10.62 -12.33 11.45
N GLY A 47 9.36 -12.09 11.80
CA GLY A 47 8.54 -13.01 12.60
C GLY A 47 8.96 -13.19 14.06
N LYS A 48 9.94 -12.42 14.55
CA LYS A 48 10.24 -12.37 15.99
C LYS A 48 9.09 -11.69 16.71
N ALA A 49 8.59 -12.32 17.77
CA ALA A 49 7.63 -11.68 18.66
C ALA A 49 8.18 -10.31 19.06
N ALA A 50 7.41 -9.25 18.82
CA ALA A 50 7.75 -7.94 19.34
C ALA A 50 7.92 -8.09 20.85
N ALA A 51 9.06 -7.64 21.39
CA ALA A 51 9.22 -7.59 22.83
C ALA A 51 8.03 -6.81 23.38
N ILE A 52 7.25 -7.43 24.26
CA ILE A 52 6.16 -6.76 24.95
C ILE A 52 6.84 -5.64 25.72
N GLU A 53 6.72 -4.40 25.24
CA GLU A 53 7.23 -3.22 25.95
C GLU A 53 6.45 -3.12 27.26
N SER A 54 7.03 -3.72 28.30
CA SER A 54 6.69 -3.67 29.71
C SER A 54 5.22 -3.90 30.08
N SER A 55 4.95 -5.00 30.77
CA SER A 55 4.00 -4.94 31.88
C SER A 55 4.37 -3.73 32.75
N VAL A 56 3.49 -2.73 32.82
CA VAL A 56 3.57 -1.66 33.82
C VAL A 56 3.69 -2.36 35.18
N SER A 57 4.88 -2.32 35.78
CA SER A 57 5.08 -2.67 37.17
C SER A 57 4.57 -1.48 37.99
N ILE A 58 3.26 -1.41 38.22
CA ILE A 58 2.77 -0.75 39.42
C ILE A 58 3.36 -1.53 40.59
N GLY A 59 4.21 -0.86 41.37
CA GLY A 59 4.98 -1.46 42.46
C GLY A 59 4.15 -2.03 43.60
#